data_AF-A0A8S4QSU4-F1
#
_entry.id   AF-A0A8S4QSU4-F1
#
_cell.length_a   1.000
_cell.length_b   1.000
_cell.length_c   1.000
_cell.angle_alpha   90.00
_cell.angle_beta   90.00
_cell.angle_gamma   90.00
#
_symmetry.space_group_name_H-M   'P 1'
#
loop_
_entity.id
_entity.type
_entity.pdbx_description
1 polymer ?
#
loop_
_entity_poly.entity_id
_entity_poly.type
_entity_poly.pdbx_seq_one_letter_code
_entity_poly.pdbx_strand_id
1 'polypeptide(L)'
;MQHIIDRDPLELVVIAPWSIKIAKITQPNLDFMAPESQMSGQCNILSDMFSLGLVICALFNHGKQLIQANNNPMLYSRQIEFVSIPAFFVNIYLIVNPLPTQYRVPF
;
A
#
# COMPACT_ATOMS: atom_id res chain seq x y z
N MET A 1 -26.52 19.05 3.99
CA MET A 1 -25.82 17.75 3.84
C MET A 1 -25.55 17.53 2.34
N GLN A 2 -24.75 18.39 1.69
CA GLN A 2 -24.58 18.36 0.22
C GLN A 2 -23.20 18.90 -0.25
N HIS A 3 -22.17 18.86 0.60
CA HIS A 3 -20.86 19.46 0.27
C HIS A 3 -19.74 18.43 0.03
N ILE A 4 -20.06 17.14 -0.04
CA ILE A 4 -19.08 16.05 -0.16
C ILE A 4 -18.95 15.54 -1.61
N ILE A 5 -19.93 15.83 -2.48
CA ILE A 5 -20.03 15.21 -3.81
C ILE A 5 -19.27 16.00 -4.91
N ASP A 6 -18.86 17.24 -4.66
CA ASP A 6 -18.24 18.12 -5.68
C ASP A 6 -16.70 18.11 -5.69
N ARG A 7 -16.02 17.31 -4.85
CA ARG A 7 -14.56 17.22 -4.92
C ARG A 7 -14.16 16.21 -5.98
N ASP A 8 -13.26 16.61 -6.87
CA ASP A 8 -12.60 15.70 -7.79
C ASP A 8 -11.88 14.62 -6.95
N PRO A 9 -12.25 13.34 -7.06
CA PRO A 9 -11.62 12.28 -6.27
C PRO A 9 -10.12 12.11 -6.55
N LEU A 10 -9.63 12.68 -7.67
CA LEU A 10 -8.21 12.71 -8.02
C LEU A 10 -7.48 13.94 -7.46
N GLU A 11 -8.18 14.88 -6.84
CA GLU A 11 -7.60 16.06 -6.20
C GLU A 11 -6.55 15.63 -5.16
N LEU A 12 -5.34 16.16 -5.29
CA LEU A 12 -4.23 15.85 -4.41
C LEU A 12 -4.35 16.65 -3.11
N VAL A 13 -4.41 15.93 -1.99
CA VAL A 13 -4.39 16.49 -0.65
C VAL A 13 -2.97 16.46 -0.11
N VAL A 14 -2.50 17.58 0.44
CA VAL A 14 -1.19 17.65 1.08
C VAL A 14 -1.24 16.96 2.45
N ILE A 15 -0.28 16.09 2.69
CA ILE A 15 -0.13 15.33 3.94
C ILE A 15 1.31 15.37 4.45
N ALA A 16 1.47 15.16 5.75
CA ALA A 16 2.79 15.01 6.35
C ALA A 16 3.35 13.62 6.01
N PRO A 17 4.55 13.53 5.40
CA PRO A 17 5.19 12.23 5.17
C PRO A 17 5.62 11.60 6.50
N TRP A 18 5.76 10.29 6.50
CA TRP A 18 6.24 9.54 7.65
C TRP A 18 7.66 9.99 8.03
N SER A 19 7.89 10.21 9.33
CA SER A 19 9.16 10.70 9.87
C SER A 19 9.59 9.96 11.13
N ILE A 20 10.90 9.68 11.22
CA ILE A 20 11.53 9.14 12.44
C ILE A 20 11.48 10.12 13.63
N LYS A 21 11.18 11.41 13.37
CA LYS A 21 11.11 12.47 14.39
C LYS A 21 9.78 12.49 15.14
N ILE A 22 8.76 11.81 14.61
CA ILE A 22 7.41 11.74 15.18
C ILE A 22 7.22 10.36 15.81
N ALA A 23 6.39 10.25 16.86
CA ALA A 23 6.09 8.97 17.49
C ALA A 23 5.48 7.99 16.46
N LYS A 24 5.93 6.73 16.49
CA LYS A 24 5.48 5.71 15.51
C LYS A 24 3.98 5.42 15.63
N ILE A 25 3.45 5.42 16.85
CA ILE A 25 2.03 5.13 17.14
C ILE A 25 1.07 6.21 16.63
N THR A 26 1.56 7.43 16.40
CA THR A 26 0.74 8.54 15.90
C THR A 26 0.84 8.68 14.38
N GLN A 27 1.54 7.76 13.71
CA GLN A 27 1.73 7.77 12.28
C GLN A 27 1.09 6.53 11.66
N PRO A 28 0.60 6.62 10.42
CA PRO A 28 0.16 5.45 9.66
C PRO A 28 1.31 4.43 9.51
N ASN A 29 0.94 3.16 9.30
CA ASN A 29 1.93 2.11 9.08
C ASN A 29 2.63 2.30 7.73
N LEU A 30 3.95 2.50 7.80
CA LEU A 30 4.80 2.75 6.64
C LEU A 30 4.78 1.61 5.61
N ASP A 31 4.57 0.37 6.06
CA ASP A 31 4.59 -0.83 5.21
C ASP A 31 3.36 -0.92 4.28
N PHE A 32 2.35 -0.07 4.47
CA PHE A 32 1.15 0.02 3.65
C PHE A 32 0.96 1.39 3.00
N MET A 33 1.91 2.31 3.17
CA MET A 33 1.79 3.66 2.65
C MET A 33 2.04 3.70 1.13
N ALA A 34 1.36 4.62 0.44
CA ALA A 34 1.60 4.87 -0.98
C ALA A 34 2.91 5.65 -1.21
N PRO A 35 3.61 5.43 -2.34
CA PRO A 35 4.88 6.10 -2.64
C PRO A 35 4.76 7.62 -2.67
N GLU A 36 3.72 8.17 -3.29
CA GLU A 36 3.45 9.60 -3.36
C GLU A 36 3.17 10.22 -1.97
N SER A 37 2.54 9.45 -1.08
CA SER A 37 2.28 9.87 0.30
C SER A 37 3.58 10.05 1.08
N GLN A 38 4.53 9.14 0.89
CA GLN A 38 5.81 9.19 1.57
C GLN A 38 6.85 10.12 0.91
N MET A 39 6.91 10.13 -0.43
CA MET A 39 7.96 10.82 -1.19
C MET A 39 7.57 12.24 -1.57
N SER A 40 6.29 12.49 -1.83
CA SER A 40 5.78 13.78 -2.32
C SER A 40 4.91 14.50 -1.29
N GLY A 41 4.53 13.83 -0.18
CA GLY A 41 3.66 14.41 0.84
C GLY A 41 2.26 14.70 0.30
N GLN A 42 1.78 13.85 -0.62
CA GLN A 42 0.48 14.02 -1.27
C GLN A 42 -0.30 12.70 -1.23
N CYS A 43 -1.62 12.79 -1.11
CA CYS A 43 -2.50 11.64 -1.28
C CYS A 43 -3.77 11.99 -2.05
N ASN A 44 -4.34 10.99 -2.70
CA ASN A 44 -5.69 11.04 -3.25
C ASN A 44 -6.30 9.63 -3.18
N ILE A 45 -7.44 9.40 -3.85
CA ILE A 45 -8.10 8.10 -3.82
C ILE A 45 -7.23 6.95 -4.39
N LEU A 46 -6.26 7.24 -5.25
CA LEU A 46 -5.35 6.23 -5.79
C LEU A 46 -4.35 5.77 -4.73
N SER A 47 -3.95 6.65 -3.81
CA SER A 47 -3.14 6.31 -2.64
C SER A 47 -3.84 5.28 -1.77
N ASP A 48 -5.15 5.45 -1.54
CA ASP A 48 -5.97 4.49 -0.79
C ASP A 48 -6.07 3.14 -1.51
N MET A 49 -6.24 3.15 -2.84
CA MET A 49 -6.27 1.92 -3.64
C MET A 49 -4.92 1.18 -3.61
N PHE A 50 -3.81 1.90 -3.59
CA PHE A 50 -2.47 1.32 -3.43
C PHE A 50 -2.34 0.64 -2.06
N SER A 51 -2.67 1.36 -0.98
CA SER A 51 -2.66 0.83 0.39
C SER A 51 -3.55 -0.41 0.55
N LEU A 52 -4.77 -0.36 -0.02
CA LEU A 52 -5.69 -1.49 -0.02
C LEU A 52 -5.08 -2.72 -0.71
N GLY A 53 -4.41 -2.54 -1.84
CA GLY A 53 -3.79 -3.67 -2.51
C GLY A 53 -2.59 -4.23 -1.77
N LEU A 54 -1.82 -3.42 -1.02
CA LEU A 54 -0.80 -3.94 -0.11
C LEU A 54 -1.40 -4.76 1.03
N VAL A 55 -2.54 -4.34 1.58
CA VAL A 55 -3.30 -5.12 2.60
C VAL A 55 -3.77 -6.46 2.01
N ILE A 56 -4.33 -6.42 0.80
CA ILE A 56 -4.75 -7.62 0.08
C ILE A 56 -3.56 -8.56 -0.14
N CYS A 57 -2.43 -8.05 -0.63
CA CYS A 57 -1.23 -8.86 -0.83
C CYS A 57 -0.75 -9.48 0.48
N ALA A 58 -0.75 -8.72 1.59
CA ALA A 58 -0.37 -9.24 2.89
C ALA A 58 -1.30 -10.37 3.34
N LEU A 59 -2.62 -10.25 3.12
CA LEU A 59 -3.59 -11.29 3.45
C LEU A 59 -3.28 -12.60 2.70
N PHE A 60 -3.02 -12.53 1.39
CA PHE A 60 -2.71 -13.70 0.57
C PHE A 60 -1.27 -14.21 0.75
N ASN A 61 -0.37 -13.38 1.29
CA ASN A 61 0.98 -13.75 1.68
C ASN A 61 1.06 -14.15 3.17
N HIS A 62 0.03 -14.83 3.70
CA HIS A 62 -0.01 -15.33 5.09
C HIS A 62 0.25 -14.26 6.16
N GLY A 63 -0.25 -13.04 5.95
CA GLY A 63 -0.04 -11.89 6.82
C GLY A 63 1.32 -11.20 6.66
N LYS A 64 2.20 -11.68 5.76
CA LYS A 64 3.50 -11.05 5.51
C LYS A 64 3.35 -9.89 4.53
N GLN A 65 3.67 -8.71 5.03
CA GLN A 65 3.70 -7.47 4.28
C GLN A 65 4.72 -7.55 3.14
N LEU A 66 4.39 -6.99 1.96
CA LEU A 66 5.34 -6.91 0.83
C LEU A 66 6.49 -5.92 1.11
N ILE A 67 6.17 -4.85 1.83
CA ILE A 67 7.13 -3.88 2.33
C ILE A 67 7.36 -4.20 3.81
N GLN A 68 8.62 -4.23 4.20
CA GLN A 68 9.05 -4.46 5.57
C GLN A 68 10.08 -3.38 5.92
N ALA A 69 9.62 -2.13 5.90
CA ALA A 69 10.45 -0.97 6.13
C ALA A 69 10.79 -0.80 7.62
N ASN A 70 10.04 -1.46 8.52
CA ASN A 70 10.25 -1.42 9.96
C ASN A 70 10.40 0.02 10.49
N ASN A 71 9.48 0.90 10.08
CA ASN A 71 9.49 2.31 10.48
C ASN A 71 10.77 3.06 10.04
N ASN A 72 11.34 2.71 8.89
CA ASN A 72 12.51 3.39 8.31
C ASN A 72 12.21 3.84 6.87
N PRO A 73 12.03 5.15 6.62
CA PRO A 73 11.77 5.72 5.30
C PRO A 73 12.82 5.36 4.25
N MET A 74 14.09 5.24 4.64
CA MET A 74 15.16 4.86 3.72
C MET A 74 15.02 3.42 3.24
N LEU A 75 14.60 2.51 4.13
CA LEU A 75 14.32 1.12 3.77
C LEU A 75 13.05 1.03 2.91
N TYR A 76 12.02 1.80 3.26
CA TYR A 76 10.80 1.93 2.46
C TYR A 76 11.13 2.34 1.02
N SER A 77 11.87 3.44 0.82
CA SER A 77 12.23 3.95 -0.51
C SER A 77 13.02 2.95 -1.34
N ARG A 78 13.83 2.09 -0.72
CA ARG A 78 14.52 1.02 -1.45
C ARG A 78 13.58 -0.11 -1.83
N GLN A 79 12.70 -0.53 -0.92
CA GLN A 79 11.81 -1.67 -1.16
C GLN A 79 10.70 -1.35 -2.17
N ILE A 80 10.17 -0.12 -2.15
CA ILE A 80 9.08 0.30 -3.03
C ILE A 80 9.45 0.22 -4.51
N GLU A 81 10.74 0.41 -4.86
CA GLU A 81 11.26 0.23 -6.22
C GLU A 81 11.10 -1.22 -6.71
N PHE A 82 11.06 -2.20 -5.80
CA PHE A 82 10.87 -3.62 -6.11
C PHE A 82 9.42 -4.09 -6.03
N VAL A 83 8.51 -3.26 -5.50
CA VAL A 83 7.06 -3.51 -5.49
C VAL A 83 6.53 -3.24 -6.90
N SER A 84 6.84 -4.17 -7.80
CA SER A 84 6.46 -4.05 -9.20
C SER A 84 4.97 -4.38 -9.39
N ILE A 85 4.32 -3.60 -10.24
CA ILE A 85 2.93 -3.74 -10.70
C ILE A 85 2.51 -5.21 -11.02
N PRO A 86 3.36 -6.08 -11.59
CA PRO A 86 3.02 -7.49 -11.81
C PRO A 86 2.67 -8.26 -10.54
N ALA A 87 3.30 -8.00 -9.40
CA ALA A 87 2.98 -8.67 -8.13
C ALA A 87 1.57 -8.31 -7.64
N PHE A 88 1.15 -7.07 -7.90
CA PHE A 88 -0.19 -6.57 -7.59
C PHE A 88 -1.25 -7.22 -8.50
N PHE A 89 -0.99 -7.27 -9.81
CA PHE A 89 -1.90 -7.90 -10.77
C PHE A 89 -1.96 -9.41 -10.60
N VAL A 90 -0.85 -10.10 -10.33
CA VAL A 90 -0.85 -11.56 -10.07
C VAL A 90 -1.62 -11.87 -8.79
N ASN A 91 -1.42 -11.10 -7.71
CA ASN A 91 -2.18 -11.30 -6.48
C ASN A 91 -3.67 -11.02 -6.69
N ILE A 92 -4.07 -9.90 -7.31
CA ILE A 92 -5.49 -9.65 -7.61
C ILE A 92 -6.06 -10.70 -8.56
N TYR A 93 -5.32 -11.12 -9.59
CA TYR A 93 -5.77 -12.15 -10.53
C TYR A 93 -5.99 -13.50 -9.82
N LEU A 94 -5.11 -13.91 -8.91
CA LEU A 94 -5.26 -15.12 -8.10
C LEU A 94 -6.39 -15.03 -7.07
N ILE A 95 -6.80 -13.82 -6.69
CA ILE A 95 -7.95 -13.60 -5.79
C ILE A 95 -9.26 -13.76 -6.54
N VAL A 96 -9.34 -13.22 -7.75
CA VAL A 96 -10.53 -13.33 -8.60
C VAL A 96 -10.61 -14.72 -9.26
N ASN A 97 -9.46 -15.36 -9.50
CA ASN A 97 -9.33 -16.71 -10.06
C ASN A 97 -8.44 -17.57 -9.15
N PRO A 98 -8.94 -18.02 -7.98
CA PRO A 98 -8.19 -18.93 -7.14
C PRO A 98 -7.88 -20.20 -7.93
N LEU A 99 -6.59 -20.54 -8.04
CA LEU A 99 -6.18 -21.79 -8.67
C LEU A 99 -6.94 -22.95 -8.00
N PRO A 100 -7.47 -23.91 -8.78
CA PRO A 100 -8.00 -25.16 -8.23
C PRO A 100 -6.98 -25.75 -7.26
N THR A 101 -7.46 -26.26 -6.12
CA THR A 101 -6.65 -26.69 -4.96
C THR A 101 -5.48 -27.60 -5.32
N GLN A 102 -5.56 -28.30 -6.46
CA GLN A 102 -4.54 -29.19 -7.02
C GLN A 102 -3.27 -28.50 -7.56
N TYR A 103 -3.25 -27.18 -7.78
CA TYR A 103 -2.06 -26.44 -8.27
C TYR A 103 -1.38 -25.60 -7.19
N ARG A 104 -1.82 -25.70 -5.94
CA ARG A 104 -1.15 -25.04 -4.83
C ARG A 104 0.17 -25.78 -4.57
N VAL A 105 1.30 -25.14 -4.87
CA VAL A 105 2.62 -25.65 -4.48
C VAL A 105 2.66 -25.80 -2.95
N PRO A 106 2.99 -26.98 -2.41
CA PRO A 106 3.18 -27.14 -0.99
C PRO A 106 4.44 -26.38 -0.56
N PHE A 107 4.32 -25.62 0.52
CA PHE A 107 5.46 -25.01 1.22
C PHE A 107 6.15 -26.05 2.10
#